data_AF-A0A0H3I7F7-F1
#
_entry.id   AF-A0A0H3I7F7-F1
#
_cell.length_a   1.000
_cell.length_b   1.000
_cell.length_c   1.000
_cell.angle_alpha   90.00
_cell.angle_beta   90.00
_cell.angle_gamma   90.00
#
_symmetry.space_group_name_H-M   'P 1'
#
loop_
_entity.id
_entity.type
_entity.pdbx_description
1 polymer ?
#
loop_
_entity_poly.entity_id
_entity_poly.type
_entity_poly.pdbx_seq_one_letter_code
_entity_poly.pdbx_strand_id
1 'polypeptide(L)'
;MIQIVSAQKRSRLIKKRLGESYIYAVHDYSNGDKANSLALSASSAKVFVYVGSSQVRSYSVPLNKTGNIWTVFRLNPNGDFEDINAVGEADFSKAKDGNALPMVLNPAQTAVSVTGNTALAKSLNRDGEAAYGRGELEQATTLFLAAIDQDSAFGQAYSNLGLAYQKRGNIAEAIWANRKAIALANGSNAATTRASSYYNIAKIYENAGQFSDALQHYELAKSQKSNTVYDKAIERMNAKK
;
A
#
# COMPACT_ATOMS: atom_id res chain seq x y z
N MET A 1 6.16 4.81 2.55
CA MET A 1 6.85 4.53 3.82
C MET A 1 5.79 4.03 4.79
N ILE A 2 5.94 2.83 5.35
CA ILE A 2 5.03 2.29 6.37
C ILE A 2 5.77 2.35 7.70
N GLN A 3 5.21 3.07 8.67
CA GLN A 3 5.72 3.10 10.05
C GLN A 3 4.84 2.18 10.90
N ILE A 4 5.48 1.29 11.65
CA ILE A 4 4.84 0.47 12.67
C ILE A 4 5.39 0.92 14.01
N VAL A 5 4.50 1.37 14.89
CA VAL A 5 4.81 1.69 16.27
C VAL A 5 4.19 0.59 17.12
N SER A 6 5.01 -0.37 17.55
CA SER A 6 4.70 -1.17 18.74
C SER A 6 5.49 -0.58 19.91
N ALA A 7 4.99 -0.77 21.13
CA ALA A 7 5.40 -0.05 22.33
C ALA A 7 6.91 -0.08 22.71
N GLN A 8 7.79 -0.77 21.97
CA GLN A 8 9.24 -0.70 22.18
C GLN A 8 10.14 -0.73 20.93
N LYS A 9 9.63 -0.74 19.68
CA LYS A 9 10.52 -0.65 18.50
C LYS A 9 9.80 -0.10 17.27
N ARG A 10 10.40 0.93 16.65
CA ARG A 10 10.01 1.43 15.33
C ARG A 10 10.64 0.53 14.27
N SER A 11 9.83 -0.31 13.62
CA SER A 11 10.29 -1.11 12.48
C SER A 11 10.06 -0.31 11.20
N ARG A 12 11.13 -0.05 10.43
CA ARG A 12 11.10 0.73 9.18
C ARG A 12 11.50 -0.16 8.01
N LEU A 13 10.59 -0.37 7.05
CA LEU A 13 10.95 -1.01 5.79
C LEU A 13 11.59 0.04 4.86
N ILE A 14 12.83 -0.21 4.42
CA ILE A 14 13.61 0.74 3.60
C ILE A 14 13.41 0.47 2.10
N LYS A 15 13.02 -0.74 1.67
CA LYS A 15 12.73 -1.05 0.25
C LYS A 15 11.74 -2.24 0.11
N LYS A 16 10.67 -2.07 -0.66
CA LYS A 16 9.73 -3.15 -1.05
C LYS A 16 10.15 -3.68 -2.43
N ARG A 17 10.29 -5.00 -2.59
CA ARG A 17 10.45 -5.63 -3.91
C ARG A 17 9.08 -5.75 -4.58
N LEU A 18 9.03 -5.41 -5.87
CA LEU A 18 7.80 -5.48 -6.66
C LEU A 18 7.34 -6.94 -6.75
N GLY A 19 6.04 -7.21 -6.54
CA GLY A 19 5.47 -8.56 -6.63
C GLY A 19 5.53 -9.39 -5.34
N GLU A 20 6.17 -8.90 -4.27
CA GLU A 20 6.29 -9.66 -3.02
C GLU A 20 5.23 -9.29 -1.97
N SER A 21 4.86 -10.30 -1.19
CA SER A 21 4.06 -10.18 0.03
C SER A 21 4.96 -9.99 1.26
N TYR A 22 4.52 -9.17 2.20
CA TYR A 22 5.22 -8.91 3.46
C TYR A 22 4.28 -9.19 4.62
N ILE A 23 4.69 -10.03 5.56
CA ILE A 23 3.94 -10.27 6.79
C ILE A 23 4.50 -9.32 7.86
N TYR A 24 3.63 -8.79 8.71
CA TYR A 24 4.01 -7.96 9.85
C TYR A 24 3.49 -8.59 11.13
N ALA A 25 4.40 -8.83 12.06
CA ALA A 25 4.11 -9.47 13.34
C ALA A 25 4.85 -8.80 14.50
N VAL A 26 4.32 -8.96 15.71
CA VAL A 26 4.94 -8.59 16.98
C VAL A 26 5.35 -9.88 17.68
N HIS A 27 6.62 -10.01 18.04
CA HIS A 27 7.16 -11.17 18.74
C HIS A 27 7.50 -10.80 20.19
N ASP A 28 7.06 -11.63 21.14
CA ASP A 28 7.41 -11.52 22.56
C ASP A 28 8.73 -12.24 22.84
N TYR A 29 9.84 -11.51 22.76
CA TYR A 29 11.17 -12.05 23.05
C TYR A 29 11.38 -12.38 24.53
N SER A 30 10.60 -11.82 25.45
CA SER A 30 10.77 -12.02 26.90
C SER A 30 10.48 -13.47 27.30
N ASN A 31 9.66 -14.15 26.50
CA ASN A 31 9.22 -15.52 26.74
C ASN A 31 9.89 -16.55 25.81
N GLY A 32 10.83 -16.14 24.96
CA GLY A 32 11.55 -17.01 24.03
C GLY A 32 10.60 -17.85 23.16
N ASP A 33 10.88 -19.15 23.06
CA ASP A 33 10.08 -20.09 22.25
C ASP A 33 8.83 -20.62 22.99
N LYS A 34 8.51 -20.10 24.18
CA LYS A 34 7.38 -20.61 24.98
C LYS A 34 6.04 -20.09 24.45
N ALA A 35 5.46 -20.81 23.48
CA ALA A 35 4.16 -20.48 22.90
C ALA A 35 2.95 -20.72 23.83
N ASN A 36 3.11 -21.44 24.95
CA ASN A 36 2.04 -21.68 25.93
C ASN A 36 1.85 -20.53 26.95
N SER A 37 2.15 -19.29 26.56
CA SER A 37 2.08 -18.11 27.44
C SER A 37 0.96 -17.16 27.05
N LEU A 38 0.26 -16.59 28.04
CA LEU A 38 -0.69 -15.48 27.86
C LEU A 38 -0.02 -14.11 27.85
N ALA A 39 1.31 -14.02 28.07
CA ALA A 39 2.01 -12.74 28.24
C ALA A 39 1.77 -11.77 27.07
N LEU A 40 1.87 -12.26 25.83
CA LEU A 40 1.63 -11.44 24.64
C LEU A 40 0.19 -10.93 24.57
N SER A 41 -0.81 -11.79 24.81
CA SER A 41 -2.22 -11.38 24.79
C SER A 41 -2.61 -10.49 25.97
N ALA A 42 -1.93 -10.60 27.11
CA ALA A 42 -2.10 -9.75 28.28
C ALA A 42 -1.38 -8.39 28.18
N SER A 43 -0.46 -8.24 27.22
CA SER A 43 0.40 -7.05 27.07
C SER A 43 -0.35 -5.76 26.72
N SER A 44 -1.62 -5.85 26.28
CA SER A 44 -2.37 -4.72 25.72
C SER A 44 -1.68 -4.05 24.52
N ALA A 45 -0.79 -4.77 23.84
CA ALA A 45 -0.04 -4.24 22.70
C ALA A 45 -0.99 -3.75 21.59
N LYS A 46 -0.59 -2.63 20.98
CA LYS A 46 -1.28 -2.02 19.84
C LYS A 46 -0.30 -1.83 18.68
N VAL A 47 -0.82 -1.93 17.47
CA VAL A 47 -0.08 -1.63 16.24
C VAL A 47 -0.87 -0.63 15.44
N PHE A 48 -0.25 0.54 15.22
CA PHE A 48 -0.75 1.56 14.32
C PHE A 48 0.03 1.51 13.01
N VAL A 49 -0.69 1.52 11.89
CA VAL A 49 -0.11 1.47 10.55
C VAL A 49 -0.34 2.81 9.88
N TYR A 50 0.74 3.42 9.41
CA TYR A 50 0.70 4.70 8.71
C TYR A 50 1.16 4.54 7.26
N VAL A 51 0.58 5.34 6.38
CA VAL A 51 1.11 5.63 5.04
C VAL A 51 1.45 7.11 5.02
N GLY A 52 2.76 7.41 5.03
CA GLY A 52 3.20 8.79 5.23
C GLY A 52 2.79 9.30 6.60
N SER A 53 1.99 10.36 6.63
CA SER A 53 1.45 10.97 7.86
C SER A 53 0.06 10.42 8.26
N SER A 54 -0.61 9.72 7.34
CA SER A 54 -1.97 9.24 7.54
C SER A 54 -2.00 7.86 8.20
N GLN A 55 -2.69 7.75 9.35
CA GLN A 55 -2.97 6.46 9.96
C GLN A 55 -4.02 5.73 9.12
N VAL A 56 -3.68 4.53 8.63
CA VAL A 56 -4.56 3.73 7.77
C VAL A 56 -5.17 2.53 8.49
N ARG A 57 -4.52 2.00 9.54
CA ARG A 57 -5.05 0.89 10.35
C ARG A 57 -4.60 0.97 11.81
N SER A 58 -5.38 0.37 12.69
CA SER A 58 -5.09 0.19 14.10
C SER A 58 -5.51 -1.20 14.54
N TYR A 59 -4.64 -1.90 15.24
CA TYR A 59 -4.88 -3.24 15.76
C TYR A 59 -4.55 -3.30 17.25
N SER A 60 -5.29 -4.13 17.97
CA SER A 60 -4.99 -4.49 19.37
C SER A 60 -4.77 -5.99 19.44
N VAL A 61 -3.80 -6.41 20.26
CA VAL A 61 -3.49 -7.82 20.44
C VAL A 61 -4.74 -8.60 20.90
N PRO A 62 -5.09 -9.72 20.25
CA PRO A 62 -6.17 -10.59 20.71
C PRO A 62 -5.96 -11.04 22.15
N LEU A 63 -6.96 -10.81 23.00
CA LEU A 63 -6.91 -11.18 24.43
C LEU A 63 -7.13 -12.68 24.64
N ASN A 64 -6.64 -13.21 25.77
CA ASN A 64 -6.84 -14.59 26.21
C ASN A 64 -6.38 -15.64 25.19
N LYS A 65 -5.29 -15.35 24.47
CA LYS A 65 -4.65 -16.25 23.52
C LYS A 65 -3.25 -16.62 23.99
N THR A 66 -2.94 -17.91 23.97
CA THR A 66 -1.57 -18.38 24.19
C THR A 66 -0.77 -18.22 22.90
N GLY A 67 0.43 -17.68 23.01
CA GLY A 67 1.35 -17.57 21.89
C GLY A 67 2.51 -16.62 22.19
N ASN A 68 3.59 -16.76 21.43
CA ASN A 68 4.74 -15.86 21.49
C ASN A 68 4.80 -14.91 20.28
N ILE A 69 3.95 -15.09 19.27
CA ILE A 69 3.87 -14.20 18.10
C ILE A 69 2.45 -13.73 17.83
N TRP A 70 2.31 -12.45 17.50
CA TRP A 70 1.08 -11.81 17.05
C TRP A 70 1.25 -11.37 15.60
N THR A 71 0.66 -12.11 14.68
CA THR A 71 0.63 -11.76 13.25
C THR A 71 -0.50 -10.75 13.02
N VAL A 72 -0.12 -9.54 12.62
CA VAL A 72 -1.03 -8.39 12.59
C VAL A 72 -1.73 -8.30 11.24
N PHE A 73 -0.94 -8.21 10.17
CA PHE A 73 -1.44 -8.08 8.80
C PHE A 73 -0.41 -8.57 7.79
N ARG A 74 -0.87 -8.81 6.56
CA ARG A 74 -0.02 -9.02 5.38
C ARG A 74 -0.20 -7.84 4.43
N LEU A 75 0.89 -7.34 3.88
CA LEU A 75 0.87 -6.47 2.72
C LEU A 75 1.04 -7.35 1.48
N ASN A 76 0.00 -7.49 0.67
CA ASN A 76 0.05 -8.32 -0.53
C ASN A 76 0.90 -7.64 -1.64
N PRO A 77 1.13 -8.30 -2.79
CA PRO A 77 1.91 -7.73 -3.89
C PRO A 77 1.34 -6.40 -4.38
N ASN A 78 0.01 -6.30 -4.44
CA ASN A 78 -0.77 -5.12 -4.84
C ASN A 78 -0.63 -3.94 -3.87
N GLY A 79 -0.10 -4.18 -2.66
CA GLY A 79 0.01 -3.15 -1.63
C GLY A 79 -1.25 -2.98 -0.79
N ASP A 80 -2.19 -3.92 -0.87
CA ASP A 80 -3.31 -4.01 0.05
C ASP A 80 -2.88 -4.64 1.35
N PHE A 81 -3.48 -4.14 2.43
CA PHE A 81 -3.39 -4.75 3.74
C PHE A 81 -4.46 -5.83 3.87
N GLU A 82 -4.04 -7.07 4.05
CA GLU A 82 -4.86 -8.21 4.44
C GLU A 82 -4.80 -8.34 5.97
N ASP A 83 -5.95 -8.18 6.62
CA ASP A 83 -6.05 -8.27 8.08
C ASP A 83 -5.90 -9.72 8.54
N ILE A 84 -5.03 -9.98 9.53
CA ILE A 84 -4.82 -11.31 10.11
C ILE A 84 -5.19 -11.29 11.60
N ASN A 85 -4.62 -10.36 12.35
CA ASN A 85 -4.82 -10.12 13.78
C ASN A 85 -4.94 -11.40 14.63
N ALA A 86 -3.94 -12.28 14.55
CA ALA A 86 -3.94 -13.58 15.21
C ALA A 86 -2.69 -13.81 16.08
N VAL A 87 -2.88 -14.37 17.27
CA VAL A 87 -1.79 -14.83 18.15
C VAL A 87 -1.58 -16.33 17.94
N GLY A 88 -0.33 -16.74 17.86
CA GLY A 88 0.05 -18.14 17.71
C GLY A 88 1.49 -18.41 18.12
N GLU A 89 2.03 -19.50 17.60
CA GLU A 89 3.40 -19.95 17.84
C GLU A 89 4.29 -19.59 16.65
N ALA A 90 5.49 -19.07 16.95
CA ALA A 90 6.51 -18.86 15.93
C ALA A 90 7.51 -20.03 15.90
N ASP A 91 7.57 -20.71 14.77
CA ASP A 91 8.69 -21.61 14.44
C ASP A 91 9.71 -20.85 13.57
N PHE A 92 10.79 -20.38 14.21
CA PHE A 92 11.90 -19.71 13.52
C PHE A 92 12.99 -20.67 13.03
N SER A 93 12.83 -21.99 13.23
CA SER A 93 13.87 -22.99 12.90
C SER A 93 14.16 -23.09 11.40
N LYS A 94 13.24 -22.62 10.54
CA LYS A 94 13.38 -22.58 9.08
C LYS A 94 13.75 -21.20 8.51
N ALA A 95 13.89 -20.19 9.36
CA ALA A 95 14.27 -18.84 8.96
C ALA A 95 15.77 -18.79 8.63
N LYS A 96 16.15 -19.07 7.38
CA LYS A 96 17.57 -19.03 6.97
C LYS A 96 18.20 -17.64 7.08
N ASP A 97 17.37 -16.60 7.05
CA ASP A 97 17.73 -15.23 7.36
C ASP A 97 16.70 -14.73 8.39
N GLY A 98 17.08 -13.90 9.36
CA GLY A 98 16.27 -13.41 10.48
C GLY A 98 15.01 -12.59 10.15
N ASN A 99 14.46 -12.76 8.94
CA ASN A 99 13.27 -12.12 8.38
C ASN A 99 12.12 -13.11 8.05
N ALA A 100 12.25 -14.42 8.32
CA ALA A 100 11.15 -15.34 8.01
C ALA A 100 10.11 -15.36 9.14
N LEU A 101 8.91 -14.87 8.83
CA LEU A 101 7.73 -15.02 9.67
C LEU A 101 7.00 -16.33 9.33
N PRO A 102 6.37 -17.00 10.31
CA PRO A 102 5.60 -18.20 10.08
C PRO A 102 4.48 -17.98 9.06
N MET A 103 4.21 -18.99 8.25
CA MET A 103 3.11 -19.02 7.29
C MET A 103 1.78 -19.08 8.03
N VAL A 104 1.19 -17.92 8.35
CA VAL A 104 -0.18 -17.86 8.86
C VAL A 104 -1.15 -17.95 7.67
N LEU A 105 -2.10 -18.88 7.82
CA LEU A 105 -3.01 -19.46 6.82
C LEU A 105 -3.83 -18.44 6.01
N ASN A 106 -4.23 -18.90 4.82
CA ASN A 106 -5.14 -18.28 3.86
C ASN A 106 -6.33 -17.55 4.54
N PRO A 107 -6.37 -16.21 4.53
CA PRO A 107 -7.65 -15.53 4.64
C PRO A 107 -8.42 -15.83 3.36
N ALA A 108 -9.67 -16.27 3.48
CA ALA A 108 -10.58 -16.35 2.35
C ALA A 108 -10.52 -15.02 1.59
N GLN A 109 -10.32 -15.07 0.28
CA GLN A 109 -10.48 -13.90 -0.59
C GLN A 109 -11.95 -13.48 -0.51
N THR A 110 -12.28 -12.62 0.45
CA THR A 110 -13.49 -11.83 0.36
C THR A 110 -13.23 -10.80 -0.72
N ALA A 111 -13.52 -11.17 -1.96
CA ALA A 111 -13.86 -10.20 -2.98
C ALA A 111 -15.05 -9.42 -2.41
N VAL A 112 -14.77 -8.28 -1.78
CA VAL A 112 -15.82 -7.38 -1.35
C VAL A 112 -16.40 -6.81 -2.63
N SER A 113 -17.48 -7.41 -3.11
CA SER A 113 -18.36 -6.83 -4.11
C SER A 113 -19.02 -5.62 -3.47
N VAL A 114 -18.35 -4.47 -3.55
CA VAL A 114 -18.94 -3.19 -3.15
C VAL A 114 -19.72 -2.67 -4.34
N THR A 115 -21.04 -2.78 -4.30
CA THR A 115 -21.96 -2.03 -5.15
C THR A 115 -21.92 -0.56 -4.71
N GLY A 116 -20.90 0.17 -5.17
CA GLY A 116 -20.77 1.61 -4.95
C GLY A 116 -21.69 2.41 -5.89
N ASN A 117 -22.02 3.65 -5.50
CA ASN A 117 -22.69 4.59 -6.40
C ASN A 117 -21.67 5.12 -7.43
N THR A 118 -21.40 4.30 -8.45
CA THR A 118 -20.40 4.59 -9.48
C THR A 118 -20.68 5.88 -10.24
N ALA A 119 -21.94 6.30 -10.38
CA ALA A 119 -22.29 7.55 -11.06
C ALA A 119 -21.86 8.79 -10.25
N LEU A 120 -22.16 8.79 -8.94
CA LEU A 120 -21.73 9.88 -8.05
C LEU A 120 -20.21 9.89 -7.89
N ALA A 121 -19.58 8.72 -7.74
CA ALA A 121 -18.12 8.60 -7.69
C ALA A 121 -17.44 9.22 -8.92
N LYS A 122 -17.96 8.94 -10.13
CA LYS A 122 -17.47 9.55 -11.37
C LYS A 122 -17.66 11.06 -11.39
N SER A 123 -18.79 11.58 -10.88
CA SER A 123 -19.02 13.03 -10.81
C SER A 123 -18.01 13.70 -9.88
N LEU A 124 -17.88 13.19 -8.65
CA LEU A 124 -16.93 13.70 -7.66
C LEU A 124 -15.48 13.65 -8.17
N ASN A 125 -15.11 12.59 -8.89
CA ASN A 125 -13.79 12.52 -9.52
C ASN A 125 -13.58 13.61 -10.57
N ARG A 126 -14.58 13.90 -11.43
CA ARG A 126 -14.46 15.00 -12.40
C ARG A 126 -14.35 16.35 -11.73
N ASP A 127 -15.11 16.59 -10.66
CA ASP A 127 -15.01 17.81 -9.87
C ASP A 127 -13.61 17.94 -9.24
N GLY A 128 -13.05 16.82 -8.75
CA GLY A 128 -11.69 16.75 -8.24
C GLY A 128 -10.63 17.02 -9.30
N GLU A 129 -10.80 16.51 -10.52
CA GLU A 129 -9.94 16.81 -11.68
C GLU A 129 -9.97 18.30 -12.02
N ALA A 130 -11.16 18.92 -11.99
CA ALA A 130 -11.30 20.35 -12.22
C ALA A 130 -10.62 21.19 -11.14
N ALA A 131 -10.78 20.84 -9.86
CA ALA A 131 -10.09 21.47 -8.74
C ALA A 131 -8.56 21.32 -8.86
N TYR A 132 -8.08 20.13 -9.23
CA TYR A 132 -6.65 19.88 -9.46
C TYR A 132 -6.10 20.77 -10.59
N GLY A 133 -6.86 20.93 -11.68
CA GLY A 133 -6.54 21.81 -12.80
C GLY A 133 -6.43 23.28 -12.41
N ARG A 134 -7.27 23.74 -11.47
CA ARG A 134 -7.19 25.09 -10.87
C ARG A 134 -6.05 25.25 -9.85
N GLY A 135 -5.39 24.15 -9.46
CA GLY A 135 -4.35 24.16 -8.43
C GLY A 135 -4.86 24.08 -7.00
N GLU A 136 -6.16 23.84 -6.80
CA GLU A 136 -6.81 23.70 -5.49
C GLU A 136 -6.59 22.28 -4.94
N LEU A 137 -5.35 21.97 -4.55
CA LEU A 137 -4.91 20.59 -4.28
C LEU A 137 -5.61 19.94 -3.09
N GLU A 138 -5.90 20.70 -2.03
CA GLU A 138 -6.66 20.26 -0.86
C GLU A 138 -8.09 19.85 -1.25
N GLN A 139 -8.76 20.69 -2.06
CA GLN A 139 -10.10 20.42 -2.53
C GLN A 139 -10.12 19.21 -3.46
N ALA A 140 -9.16 19.12 -4.38
CA ALA A 140 -9.00 17.96 -5.26
C ALA A 140 -8.85 16.65 -4.45
N THR A 141 -7.97 16.66 -3.44
CA THR A 141 -7.77 15.52 -2.53
C THR A 141 -9.09 15.11 -1.85
N THR A 142 -9.84 16.10 -1.35
CA THR A 142 -11.14 15.86 -0.69
C THR A 142 -12.16 15.24 -1.62
N LEU A 143 -12.26 15.74 -2.86
CA LEU A 143 -13.20 15.24 -3.87
C LEU A 143 -12.84 13.83 -4.35
N PHE A 144 -11.55 13.52 -4.51
CA PHE A 144 -11.11 12.17 -4.84
C PHE A 144 -11.37 11.18 -3.71
N LEU A 145 -11.15 11.57 -2.45
CA LEU A 145 -11.52 10.75 -1.29
C LEU A 145 -13.02 10.52 -1.23
N ALA A 146 -13.84 11.56 -1.43
CA ALA A 146 -15.28 11.41 -1.50
C ALA A 146 -15.72 10.47 -2.65
N ALA A 147 -15.05 10.53 -3.80
CA ALA A 147 -15.31 9.59 -4.90
C ALA A 147 -15.00 8.13 -4.52
N ILE A 148 -13.90 7.91 -3.79
CA ILE A 148 -13.51 6.59 -3.26
C ILE A 148 -14.50 6.10 -2.21
N ASP A 149 -15.04 6.98 -1.36
CA ASP A 149 -16.06 6.62 -0.37
C ASP A 149 -17.36 6.18 -1.03
N GLN A 150 -17.71 6.74 -2.20
CA GLN A 150 -18.88 6.33 -2.98
C GLN A 150 -18.66 5.03 -3.76
N ASP A 151 -17.44 4.78 -4.24
CA ASP A 151 -17.06 3.57 -4.95
C ASP A 151 -15.60 3.22 -4.65
N SER A 152 -15.42 2.34 -3.66
CA SER A 152 -14.09 1.94 -3.18
C SER A 152 -13.29 1.15 -4.22
N ALA A 153 -13.93 0.68 -5.30
CA ALA A 153 -13.29 -0.02 -6.41
C ALA A 153 -12.96 0.92 -7.57
N PHE A 154 -13.21 2.23 -7.44
CA PHE A 154 -12.99 3.20 -8.52
C PHE A 154 -11.51 3.57 -8.67
N GLY A 155 -10.74 2.70 -9.34
CA GLY A 155 -9.29 2.85 -9.50
C GLY A 155 -8.81 4.18 -10.10
N GLN A 156 -9.61 4.84 -10.95
CA GLN A 156 -9.26 6.15 -11.51
C GLN A 156 -9.18 7.24 -10.42
N ALA A 157 -10.09 7.24 -9.45
CA ALA A 157 -10.06 8.19 -8.34
C ALA A 157 -8.79 8.03 -7.49
N TYR A 158 -8.33 6.80 -7.26
CA TYR A 158 -7.05 6.55 -6.60
C TYR A 158 -5.84 7.05 -7.42
N SER A 159 -5.85 6.91 -8.74
CA SER A 159 -4.77 7.44 -9.60
C SER A 159 -4.68 8.96 -9.51
N ASN A 160 -5.84 9.62 -9.55
CA ASN A 160 -5.94 11.07 -9.47
C ASN A 160 -5.58 11.60 -8.06
N LEU A 161 -5.99 10.88 -7.02
CA LEU A 161 -5.55 11.13 -5.64
C LEU A 161 -4.03 11.03 -5.50
N GLY A 162 -3.42 10.02 -6.13
CA GLY A 162 -1.97 9.85 -6.14
C GLY A 162 -1.22 11.03 -6.77
N LEU A 163 -1.76 11.56 -7.87
CA LEU A 163 -1.22 12.76 -8.53
C LEU A 163 -1.36 14.01 -7.65
N ALA A 164 -2.51 14.21 -7.01
CA ALA A 164 -2.73 15.31 -6.07
C ALA A 164 -1.78 15.25 -4.88
N TYR A 165 -1.61 14.07 -4.26
CA TYR A 165 -0.65 13.87 -3.18
C TYR A 165 0.79 14.15 -3.61
N GLN A 166 1.20 13.71 -4.81
CA GLN A 166 2.53 13.97 -5.33
C GLN A 166 2.78 15.48 -5.44
N LYS A 167 1.82 16.24 -5.98
CA LYS A 167 1.95 17.69 -6.16
C LYS A 167 2.00 18.46 -4.84
N ARG A 168 1.42 17.91 -3.76
CA ARG A 168 1.51 18.44 -2.39
C ARG A 168 2.77 18.00 -1.64
N GLY A 169 3.58 17.10 -2.21
CA GLY A 169 4.77 16.55 -1.54
C GLY A 169 4.49 15.36 -0.63
N ASN A 170 3.26 14.85 -0.59
CA ASN A 170 2.85 13.67 0.18
C ASN A 170 3.26 12.39 -0.56
N ILE A 171 4.56 12.16 -0.69
CA ILE A 171 5.13 11.14 -1.59
C ILE A 171 4.71 9.70 -1.19
N ALA A 172 4.60 9.40 0.11
CA ALA A 172 4.24 8.06 0.55
C ALA A 172 2.77 7.73 0.24
N GLU A 173 1.88 8.68 0.47
CA GLU A 173 0.46 8.62 0.16
C GLU A 173 0.23 8.55 -1.35
N ALA A 174 1.03 9.29 -2.13
CA ALA A 174 1.02 9.22 -3.59
C ALA A 174 1.34 7.82 -4.12
N ILE A 175 2.41 7.18 -3.63
CA ILE A 175 2.77 5.81 -4.04
C ILE A 175 1.68 4.82 -3.66
N TRP A 176 1.10 4.95 -2.45
CA TRP A 176 0.02 4.06 -2.00
C TRP A 176 -1.22 4.18 -2.89
N ALA A 177 -1.65 5.40 -3.19
CA ALA A 177 -2.83 5.64 -4.00
C ALA A 177 -2.64 5.10 -5.44
N ASN A 178 -1.49 5.33 -6.06
CA ASN A 178 -1.21 4.78 -7.39
C ASN A 178 -1.15 3.23 -7.38
N ARG A 179 -0.67 2.59 -6.31
CA ARG A 179 -0.70 1.12 -6.18
C ARG A 179 -2.13 0.59 -6.08
N LYS A 180 -2.98 1.25 -5.29
CA LYS A 180 -4.41 0.95 -5.23
C LYS A 180 -5.09 1.10 -6.59
N ALA A 181 -4.77 2.16 -7.32
CA ALA A 181 -5.29 2.36 -8.67
C ALA A 181 -4.91 1.23 -9.64
N ILE A 182 -3.67 0.73 -9.59
CA ILE A 182 -3.22 -0.40 -10.40
C ILE A 182 -4.00 -1.68 -10.08
N ALA A 183 -4.19 -1.97 -8.79
CA ALA A 183 -4.88 -3.15 -8.30
C ALA A 183 -6.37 -3.16 -8.64
N LEU A 184 -7.02 -1.99 -8.50
CA LEU A 184 -8.45 -1.82 -8.73
C LEU A 184 -8.82 -1.52 -10.19
N ALA A 185 -7.83 -1.32 -11.05
CA ALA A 185 -8.05 -1.06 -12.46
C ALA A 185 -8.82 -2.22 -13.13
N ASN A 186 -10.03 -1.91 -13.60
CA ASN A 186 -10.96 -2.86 -14.20
C ASN A 186 -11.70 -2.21 -15.40
N GLY A 187 -12.41 -3.04 -16.16
CA GLY A 187 -13.19 -2.61 -17.33
C GLY A 187 -12.33 -2.07 -18.49
N SER A 188 -12.98 -1.35 -19.41
CA SER A 188 -12.35 -0.80 -20.63
C SER A 188 -11.24 0.20 -20.34
N ASN A 189 -11.27 0.87 -19.17
CA ASN A 189 -10.28 1.86 -18.78
C ASN A 189 -9.10 1.29 -18.00
N ALA A 190 -9.08 -0.02 -17.70
CA ALA A 190 -8.07 -0.64 -16.84
C ALA A 190 -6.63 -0.33 -17.29
N ALA A 191 -6.35 -0.51 -18.59
CA ALA A 191 -5.02 -0.25 -19.16
C ALA A 191 -4.60 1.22 -19.01
N THR A 192 -5.53 2.16 -19.21
CA THR A 192 -5.27 3.60 -19.05
C THR A 192 -4.98 3.97 -17.59
N THR A 193 -5.76 3.42 -16.64
CA THR A 193 -5.55 3.64 -15.21
C THR A 193 -4.19 3.08 -14.75
N ARG A 194 -3.84 1.85 -15.15
CA ARG A 194 -2.56 1.24 -14.82
C ARG A 194 -1.38 2.01 -15.43
N ALA A 195 -1.48 2.37 -16.72
CA ALA A 195 -0.43 3.13 -17.40
C ALA A 195 -0.15 4.47 -16.69
N SER A 196 -1.21 5.23 -16.38
CA SER A 196 -1.10 6.52 -15.68
C SER A 196 -0.51 6.36 -14.28
N SER A 197 -0.93 5.33 -13.55
CA SER A 197 -0.45 5.08 -12.19
C SER A 197 1.01 4.63 -12.14
N TYR A 198 1.43 3.77 -13.07
CA TYR A 198 2.83 3.39 -13.22
C TYR A 198 3.69 4.59 -13.61
N TYR A 199 3.21 5.43 -14.53
CA TYR A 199 3.89 6.67 -14.91
C TYR A 199 4.07 7.62 -13.71
N ASN A 200 3.04 7.81 -12.89
CA ASN A 200 3.12 8.65 -11.69
C ASN A 200 4.16 8.11 -10.69
N ILE A 201 4.17 6.81 -10.43
CA ILE A 201 5.19 6.16 -9.58
C ILE A 201 6.60 6.34 -10.17
N ALA A 202 6.75 6.18 -11.48
CA ALA A 202 8.02 6.38 -12.16
C ALA A 202 8.54 7.82 -12.00
N LYS A 203 7.65 8.83 -12.14
CA LYS A 203 8.01 10.24 -11.89
C LYS A 203 8.44 10.49 -10.45
N ILE A 204 7.82 9.84 -9.47
CA ILE A 204 8.21 9.93 -8.06
C ILE A 204 9.64 9.40 -7.88
N TYR A 205 9.94 8.21 -8.41
CA TYR A 205 11.29 7.64 -8.32
C TYR A 205 12.34 8.43 -9.11
N GLU A 206 11.98 8.93 -10.28
CA GLU A 206 12.86 9.79 -11.08
C GLU A 206 13.24 11.04 -10.31
N ASN A 207 12.26 11.73 -9.70
CA ASN A 207 12.50 12.93 -8.91
C ASN A 207 13.36 12.64 -7.66
N ALA A 208 13.34 11.40 -7.16
CA ALA A 208 14.18 10.93 -6.06
C ALA A 208 15.58 10.43 -6.51
N GLY A 209 15.90 10.50 -7.81
CA GLY A 209 17.15 9.98 -8.36
C GLY A 209 17.25 8.46 -8.43
N GLN A 210 16.15 7.75 -8.19
CA GLN A 210 16.09 6.29 -8.21
C GLN A 210 15.82 5.78 -9.63
N PHE A 211 16.78 5.99 -10.53
CA PHE A 211 16.58 5.82 -11.98
C PHE A 211 16.24 4.39 -12.41
N SER A 212 16.81 3.37 -11.75
CA SER A 212 16.48 1.96 -12.05
C SER A 212 15.04 1.62 -11.69
N ASP A 213 14.55 2.10 -10.54
CA ASP A 213 13.16 1.90 -10.11
C ASP A 213 12.20 2.71 -11.02
N ALA A 214 12.58 3.93 -11.40
CA ALA A 214 11.83 4.75 -12.35
C ALA A 214 11.71 4.07 -13.73
N LEU A 215 12.82 3.54 -14.27
CA LEU A 215 12.86 2.81 -15.54
C LEU A 215 11.89 1.63 -15.52
N GLN A 216 11.94 0.80 -14.48
CA GLN A 216 11.03 -0.34 -14.34
C GLN A 216 9.57 0.10 -14.45
N HIS A 217 9.20 1.18 -13.78
CA HIS A 217 7.83 1.68 -13.80
C HIS A 217 7.43 2.34 -15.12
N TYR A 218 8.34 3.00 -15.85
CA TYR A 218 8.03 3.47 -17.21
C TYR A 218 7.80 2.33 -18.21
N GLU A 219 8.59 1.27 -18.14
CA GLU A 219 8.37 0.07 -18.96
C GLU A 219 7.03 -0.58 -18.65
N LEU A 220 6.68 -0.66 -17.35
CA LEU A 220 5.35 -1.12 -16.94
C LEU A 220 4.24 -0.22 -17.49
N ALA A 221 4.40 1.11 -17.46
CA ALA A 221 3.42 2.04 -18.03
C ALA A 221 3.23 1.80 -19.55
N LYS A 222 4.34 1.67 -20.29
CA LYS A 222 4.35 1.39 -21.73
C LYS A 222 3.70 0.06 -22.09
N SER A 223 3.97 -0.99 -21.30
CA SER A 223 3.36 -2.32 -21.53
C SER A 223 1.84 -2.32 -21.36
N GLN A 224 1.28 -1.40 -20.56
CA GLN A 224 -0.16 -1.24 -20.42
C GLN A 224 -0.75 -0.41 -21.58
N LYS A 225 -0.09 0.68 -21.96
CA LYS A 225 -0.54 1.55 -23.05
C LYS A 225 0.66 2.28 -23.66
N SER A 226 0.88 2.11 -24.96
CA SER A 226 1.98 2.83 -25.64
C SER A 226 1.74 4.35 -25.62
N ASN A 227 2.78 5.11 -25.34
CA ASN A 227 2.78 6.58 -25.38
C ASN A 227 4.23 7.07 -25.53
N THR A 228 4.45 8.04 -26.42
CA THR A 228 5.77 8.63 -26.68
C THR A 228 6.41 9.28 -25.46
N VAL A 229 5.59 9.72 -24.48
CA VAL A 229 6.07 10.22 -23.19
C VAL A 229 6.84 9.14 -22.44
N TYR A 230 6.40 7.88 -22.50
CA TYR A 230 7.06 6.76 -21.83
C TYR A 230 8.37 6.40 -22.53
N ASP A 231 8.38 6.40 -23.86
CA ASP A 231 9.59 6.13 -24.66
C ASP A 231 10.71 7.12 -24.31
N LYS A 232 10.41 8.42 -24.33
CA LYS A 232 11.37 9.48 -23.96
C LYS A 232 11.82 9.36 -22.50
N ALA A 233 10.94 8.89 -21.61
CA ALA A 233 11.27 8.68 -20.21
C ALA A 233 12.22 7.48 -20.03
N ILE A 234 11.95 6.37 -20.72
CA ILE A 234 12.79 5.16 -20.75
C ILE A 234 14.20 5.49 -21.25
N GLU A 235 14.32 6.18 -22.39
CA GLU A 235 15.61 6.62 -22.93
C GLU A 235 16.39 7.46 -21.91
N ARG A 236 15.71 8.46 -21.30
CA ARG A 236 16.31 9.32 -20.29
C ARG A 236 16.76 8.55 -19.05
N MET A 237 16.00 7.54 -18.59
CA MET A 237 16.40 6.72 -17.44
C MET A 237 17.56 5.79 -17.79
N ASN A 238 17.59 5.24 -19.00
CA ASN A 238 18.72 4.41 -19.47
C ASN A 238 20.03 5.19 -19.57
N ALA A 239 19.99 6.49 -19.85
CA ALA A 239 21.16 7.36 -19.85
C ALA A 239 21.66 7.75 -18.44
N LYS A 240 20.88 7.47 -17.39
CA LYS A 240 21.16 7.90 -16.00
C LYS A 240 21.41 6.75 -15.02
N LYS A 241 21.15 5.50 -15.42
CA LYS A 241 21.43 4.30 -14.63
C LYS A 241 22.90 3.90 -14.72
#